data_AF-A0A9E4ZRF0-F1
#
_entry.id   AF-A0A9E4ZRF0-F1
#
_cell.length_a   1.000
_cell.length_b   1.000
_cell.length_c   1.000
_cell.angle_alpha   90.00
_cell.angle_beta   90.00
_cell.angle_gamma   90.00
#
_symmetry.space_group_name_H-M   'P 1'
#
loop_
_entity.id
_entity.type
_entity.pdbx_description
1 polymer ?
#
loop_
_entity_poly.entity_id
_entity_poly.type
_entity_poly.pdbx_seq_one_letter_code
_entity_poly.pdbx_strand_id
1 'polypeptide(L)'
;MSSQYPSPYNWKMILLSQVSMLAFSYVLSLYPQYFLPIYIVYMIVMFGVMSYFMYRSNPMLRERVSLREIANARVIYEEKKAKELMEKDTEYLKYMTEVSMKTMRMLLYMIVYLIAIWILYYTFLLKYIGTFKAGIDKFIVYVVFFEALYVFNVLVYSRMMKPVQISVMAPTGYKITEKGILGDGGVFLHSKYLLNANIDVNREKKYVEISSGESKLPFKIRLYTDDVDKLLAYIERLKKLEAKRQSSNSEV
;
A
#
# COMPACT_ATOMS: atom_id res chain seq x y z
N MET A 1 -7.43 -13.52 -10.25
CA MET A 1 -7.28 -13.92 -8.84
C MET A 1 -6.55 -12.79 -8.11
N SER A 2 -7.20 -12.19 -7.11
CA SER A 2 -6.70 -11.00 -6.41
C SER A 2 -5.30 -11.24 -5.83
N SER A 3 -4.36 -10.34 -6.12
CA SER A 3 -3.08 -10.24 -5.40
C SER A 3 -3.39 -10.10 -3.90
N GLN A 4 -3.33 -11.21 -3.19
CA GLN A 4 -3.66 -11.29 -1.77
C GLN A 4 -2.49 -10.68 -1.02
N TYR A 5 -2.55 -9.37 -0.79
CA TYR A 5 -1.69 -8.70 0.17
C TYR A 5 -1.72 -9.49 1.48
N PRO A 6 -0.58 -9.66 2.18
CA PRO A 6 -0.57 -10.37 3.44
C PRO A 6 -1.56 -9.68 4.36
N SER A 7 -2.63 -10.39 4.69
CA SER A 7 -3.58 -9.93 5.69
C SER A 7 -2.81 -9.68 6.98
N PRO A 8 -3.02 -8.54 7.66
CA PRO A 8 -2.42 -8.30 8.97
C PRO A 8 -2.80 -9.37 10.02
N TYR A 9 -3.78 -10.23 9.70
CA TYR A 9 -4.22 -11.38 10.51
C TYR A 9 -3.64 -12.72 10.06
N ASN A 10 -2.48 -12.73 9.41
CA ASN A 10 -1.72 -13.98 9.25
C ASN A 10 -1.36 -14.53 10.65
N TRP A 11 -1.48 -15.84 10.88
CA TRP A 11 -1.17 -16.48 12.17
C TRP A 11 0.22 -16.10 12.71
N LYS A 12 1.19 -15.88 11.82
CA LYS A 12 2.54 -15.39 12.19
C LYS A 12 2.52 -13.98 12.79
N MET A 13 1.69 -13.09 12.23
CA MET A 13 1.50 -11.74 12.75
C MET A 13 0.71 -11.73 14.06
N ILE A 14 -0.30 -12.59 14.18
CA ILE A 14 -1.06 -12.77 15.42
C ILE A 14 -0.13 -13.24 16.55
N LEU A 15 0.68 -14.28 16.30
CA LEU A 15 1.63 -14.80 17.27
C LEU A 15 2.66 -13.74 17.66
N LEU A 16 3.19 -12.99 16.69
CA LEU A 16 4.12 -11.90 16.98
C LEU A 16 3.48 -10.78 17.82
N SER A 17 2.24 -10.39 17.52
CA SER A 17 1.52 -9.39 18.33
C SER A 17 1.30 -9.89 19.76
N GLN A 18 0.96 -11.16 19.93
CA GLN A 18 0.70 -11.76 21.24
C GLN A 18 1.96 -11.86 22.10
N VAL A 19 3.06 -12.35 21.52
CA VAL A 19 4.36 -12.39 22.22
C VAL A 19 4.83 -10.97 22.59
N SER A 20 4.64 -10.01 21.68
CA SER A 20 4.98 -8.61 21.94
C SER A 20 4.14 -8.05 23.09
N MET A 21 2.83 -8.28 23.10
CA MET A 21 1.92 -7.83 24.16
C MET A 21 2.30 -8.38 25.53
N LEU A 22 2.64 -9.66 25.63
CA LEU A 22 3.12 -10.25 26.88
C LEU A 22 4.43 -9.61 27.35
N ALA A 23 5.39 -9.40 26.44
CA ALA A 23 6.65 -8.74 26.76
C ALA A 23 6.42 -7.30 27.25
N PHE A 24 5.57 -6.53 26.58
CA PHE A 24 5.24 -5.16 27.00
C PHE A 24 4.48 -5.10 28.31
N SER A 25 3.54 -6.02 28.53
CA SER A 25 2.81 -6.15 29.81
C SER A 25 3.77 -6.42 30.96
N TYR A 26 4.79 -7.24 30.74
CA TYR A 26 5.82 -7.53 31.73
C TYR A 26 6.70 -6.31 32.04
N VAL A 27 7.15 -5.57 31.01
CA VAL A 27 7.95 -4.36 31.25
C VAL A 27 7.13 -3.29 31.99
N LEU A 28 5.85 -3.13 31.62
CA LEU A 28 4.98 -2.13 32.25
C LEU A 28 4.55 -2.49 33.66
N SER A 29 4.47 -3.78 34.00
CA SER A 29 4.19 -4.20 35.38
C SER A 29 5.29 -3.74 36.35
N LEU A 30 6.54 -3.68 35.86
CA LEU A 30 7.70 -3.19 36.60
C LEU A 30 7.83 -1.66 36.53
N TYR A 31 7.57 -1.07 35.36
CA TYR A 31 7.72 0.37 35.12
C TYR A 31 6.49 1.03 34.46
N PRO A 32 5.37 1.21 35.19
CA PRO A 32 4.14 1.81 34.68
C PRO A 32 4.30 3.22 34.08
N GLN A 33 5.28 3.98 34.58
CA GLN A 33 5.55 5.36 34.18
C GLN A 33 6.04 5.50 32.74
N TYR A 34 6.65 4.45 32.17
CA TYR A 34 7.19 4.48 30.80
C TYR A 34 6.20 4.00 29.74
N PHE A 35 4.90 3.98 30.05
CA PHE A 35 3.86 3.56 29.11
C PHE A 35 3.96 4.18 27.74
N LEU A 36 3.98 5.52 27.68
CA LEU A 36 3.97 6.22 26.40
C LEU A 36 5.25 5.93 25.57
N PRO A 37 6.47 6.02 26.13
CA PRO A 37 7.69 5.57 25.44
C PRO A 37 7.63 4.11 24.96
N ILE A 38 7.19 3.19 25.82
CA ILE A 38 7.13 1.75 25.51
C ILE A 38 6.11 1.48 24.40
N TYR A 39 4.96 2.14 24.45
CA TYR A 39 3.91 2.01 23.43
C TYR A 39 4.36 2.60 22.08
N ILE A 40 5.12 3.70 22.08
CA ILE A 40 5.72 4.24 20.86
C ILE A 40 6.73 3.25 20.26
N VAL A 41 7.59 2.65 21.08
CA VAL A 41 8.54 1.62 20.63
C VAL A 41 7.79 0.43 20.02
N TYR A 42 6.71 -0.04 20.65
CA TYR A 42 5.84 -1.08 20.09
C TYR A 42 5.30 -0.70 18.72
N MET A 43 4.75 0.51 18.56
CA MET A 43 4.26 0.99 17.27
C MET A 43 5.35 1.01 16.20
N ILE A 44 6.56 1.49 16.53
CA ILE A 44 7.69 1.54 15.59
C ILE A 44 8.11 0.13 15.17
N VAL A 45 8.23 -0.81 16.11
CA VAL A 45 8.59 -2.21 15.82
C VAL A 45 7.54 -2.86 14.92
N MET A 46 6.25 -2.73 15.28
CA MET A 46 5.17 -3.30 14.48
C MET A 46 5.08 -2.65 13.09
N PHE A 47 5.30 -1.34 12.98
CA PHE A 47 5.36 -0.65 11.69
C PHE A 47 6.53 -1.14 10.84
N GLY A 48 7.71 -1.33 11.43
CA GLY A 48 8.88 -1.89 10.76
C GLY A 48 8.63 -3.31 10.25
N VAL A 49 8.02 -4.16 11.07
CA VAL A 49 7.64 -5.53 10.71
C VAL A 49 6.60 -5.53 9.59
N MET A 50 5.52 -4.75 9.70
CA MET A 50 4.51 -4.64 8.65
C MET A 50 5.13 -4.13 7.34
N SER A 51 6.00 -3.13 7.41
CA SER A 51 6.72 -2.58 6.25
C SER A 51 7.62 -3.62 5.60
N TYR A 52 8.32 -4.44 6.39
CA TYR A 52 9.15 -5.53 5.88
C TYR A 52 8.31 -6.60 5.14
N PHE A 53 7.20 -7.04 5.74
CA PHE A 53 6.31 -8.00 5.09
C PHE A 53 5.62 -7.41 3.84
N MET A 54 5.23 -6.14 3.87
CA MET A 54 4.70 -5.41 2.73
C MET A 54 5.75 -5.31 1.62
N TYR A 55 7.01 -5.01 1.95
CA TYR A 55 8.11 -4.97 0.98
C TYR A 55 8.32 -6.33 0.30
N ARG A 56 8.32 -7.41 1.08
CA ARG A 56 8.53 -8.77 0.55
C ARG A 56 7.36 -9.29 -0.28
N SER A 57 6.14 -8.87 0.04
CA SER A 57 4.91 -9.33 -0.62
C SER A 57 4.46 -8.45 -1.79
N ASN A 58 4.90 -7.19 -1.85
CA ASN A 58 4.50 -6.27 -2.90
C ASN A 58 5.40 -6.44 -4.14
N PRO A 59 4.86 -6.93 -5.28
CA PRO A 59 5.63 -7.15 -6.49
C PRO A 59 6.25 -5.85 -7.03
N MET A 60 5.63 -4.69 -6.83
CA MET A 60 6.18 -3.40 -7.29
C MET A 60 7.51 -3.06 -6.62
N LEU A 61 7.66 -3.37 -5.32
CA LEU A 61 8.88 -3.07 -4.58
C LEU A 61 10.02 -4.03 -4.96
N ARG A 62 9.67 -5.26 -5.32
CA ARG A 62 10.62 -6.25 -5.87
C ARG A 62 11.07 -5.90 -7.29
N GLU A 63 10.23 -5.21 -8.05
CA GLU A 63 10.49 -4.82 -9.44
C GLU A 63 11.23 -3.47 -9.61
N ARG A 64 11.80 -2.91 -8.54
CA ARG A 64 12.63 -1.70 -8.65
C ARG A 64 13.80 -1.84 -9.63
N VAL A 65 14.31 -3.06 -9.82
CA VAL A 65 15.31 -3.35 -10.87
C VAL A 65 14.73 -3.07 -12.26
N SER A 66 13.50 -3.53 -12.53
CA SER A 66 12.77 -3.24 -13.76
C SER A 66 12.52 -1.73 -13.93
N LEU A 67 12.25 -0.99 -12.86
CA LEU A 67 12.15 0.47 -12.93
C LEU A 67 13.46 1.12 -13.39
N ARG A 68 14.62 0.70 -12.85
CA ARG A 68 15.93 1.20 -13.27
C ARG A 68 16.23 0.86 -14.73
N GLU A 69 15.85 -0.33 -15.18
CA GLU A 69 15.99 -0.72 -16.58
C GLU A 69 15.15 0.12 -17.53
N ILE A 70 13.88 0.40 -17.17
CA ILE A 70 12.99 1.26 -17.95
C ILE A 70 13.53 2.68 -17.99
N ALA A 71 13.98 3.22 -16.84
CA ALA A 71 14.47 4.60 -16.75
C ALA A 71 15.72 4.86 -17.61
N ASN A 72 16.58 3.86 -17.78
CA ASN A 72 17.80 3.97 -18.59
C ASN A 72 17.59 3.58 -20.07
N ALA A 73 16.42 3.06 -20.43
CA ALA A 73 16.12 2.65 -21.79
C ALA A 73 15.83 3.86 -22.69
N ARG A 74 16.05 3.68 -24.00
CA ARG A 74 15.75 4.71 -25.00
C ARG A 74 14.27 5.06 -24.97
N VAL A 75 13.96 6.36 -24.92
CA VAL A 75 12.60 6.90 -25.00
C VAL A 75 12.11 6.84 -26.44
N ILE A 76 10.94 6.27 -26.65
CA ILE A 76 10.24 6.16 -27.94
C ILE A 76 9.17 7.25 -28.06
N TYR A 77 8.48 7.55 -26.95
CA TYR A 77 7.44 8.56 -26.87
C TYR A 77 7.40 9.17 -25.47
N GLU A 78 7.03 10.43 -25.37
CA GLU A 78 6.90 11.16 -24.11
C GLU A 78 5.66 12.04 -24.19
N GLU A 79 4.81 11.96 -23.17
CA GLU A 79 3.63 12.78 -22.99
C GLU A 79 3.75 13.58 -21.70
N LYS A 80 3.77 14.91 -21.83
CA LYS A 80 3.92 15.85 -20.70
C LYS A 80 2.61 16.54 -20.35
N LYS A 81 1.62 16.50 -21.24
CA LYS A 81 0.32 17.19 -21.07
C LYS A 81 -0.79 16.26 -20.56
N ALA A 82 -0.45 15.03 -20.16
CA ALA A 82 -1.41 14.08 -19.60
C ALA A 82 -2.17 14.65 -18.40
N LYS A 83 -1.55 15.54 -17.61
CA LYS A 83 -2.18 16.25 -16.49
C LYS A 83 -3.42 17.06 -16.91
N GLU A 84 -3.36 17.82 -17.99
CA GLU A 84 -4.48 18.67 -18.44
C GLU A 84 -5.70 17.85 -18.85
N LEU A 85 -5.46 16.65 -19.41
CA LEU A 85 -6.51 15.71 -19.78
C LEU A 85 -7.06 14.96 -18.56
N MET A 86 -6.18 14.56 -17.64
CA MET A 86 -6.55 13.94 -16.38
C MET A 86 -7.45 14.85 -15.54
N GLU A 87 -7.15 16.16 -15.48
CA GLU A 87 -7.95 17.14 -14.73
C GLU A 87 -9.35 17.36 -15.34
N LYS A 88 -9.56 17.00 -16.61
CA LYS A 88 -10.89 17.04 -17.25
C LYS A 88 -11.73 15.81 -16.94
N ASP A 89 -11.13 14.71 -16.47
CA ASP A 89 -11.88 13.51 -16.08
C ASP A 89 -12.42 13.63 -14.65
N THR A 90 -13.63 14.17 -14.54
CA THR A 90 -14.33 14.37 -13.27
C THR A 90 -14.57 13.06 -12.50
N GLU A 91 -14.72 11.94 -13.20
CA GLU A 91 -14.92 10.63 -12.58
C GLU A 91 -13.63 10.16 -11.88
N TYR A 92 -12.49 10.31 -12.55
CA TYR A 92 -11.18 10.00 -11.98
C TYR A 92 -10.87 10.90 -10.77
N LEU A 93 -11.13 12.20 -10.89
CA LEU A 93 -10.93 13.15 -9.80
C LEU A 93 -11.82 12.82 -8.59
N LYS A 94 -13.08 12.44 -8.81
CA LYS A 94 -13.98 12.01 -7.74
C LYS A 94 -13.47 10.74 -7.07
N TYR A 95 -13.03 9.75 -7.84
CA TYR A 95 -12.45 8.52 -7.32
C TYR A 95 -11.19 8.80 -6.46
N MET A 96 -10.27 9.63 -6.95
CA MET A 96 -9.06 10.03 -6.21
C MET A 96 -9.39 10.83 -4.95
N THR A 97 -10.41 11.69 -5.01
CA THR A 97 -10.89 12.44 -3.84
C THR A 97 -11.47 11.50 -2.80
N GLU A 98 -12.28 10.50 -3.20
CA GLU A 98 -12.83 9.51 -2.28
C GLU A 98 -11.73 8.66 -1.62
N VAL A 99 -10.72 8.25 -2.39
CA VAL A 99 -9.52 7.55 -1.87
C VAL A 99 -8.79 8.41 -0.84
N SER A 100 -8.57 9.68 -1.15
CA SER A 100 -7.89 10.64 -0.27
C SER A 100 -8.69 10.90 1.00
N MET A 101 -10.00 11.12 0.88
CA MET A 101 -10.90 11.33 2.01
C MET A 101 -10.98 10.10 2.92
N LYS A 102 -11.02 8.89 2.36
CA LYS A 102 -10.93 7.66 3.16
C LYS A 102 -9.60 7.59 3.90
N THR A 103 -8.49 7.89 3.23
CA THR A 103 -7.14 7.89 3.84
C THR A 103 -7.03 8.91 4.98
N MET A 104 -7.53 10.13 4.78
CA MET A 104 -7.59 11.17 5.83
C MET A 104 -8.47 10.75 7.00
N ARG A 105 -9.64 10.15 6.74
CA ARG A 105 -10.48 9.59 7.82
C ARG A 105 -9.75 8.51 8.60
N MET A 106 -9.02 7.62 7.94
CA MET A 106 -8.21 6.60 8.63
C MET A 106 -7.16 7.22 9.54
N LEU A 107 -6.46 8.27 9.09
CA LEU A 107 -5.50 9.00 9.92
C LEU A 107 -6.16 9.69 11.11
N LEU A 108 -7.32 10.33 10.90
CA LEU A 108 -8.07 10.98 11.97
C LEU A 108 -8.54 9.95 13.02
N TYR A 109 -9.05 8.81 12.58
CA TYR A 109 -9.41 7.70 13.49
C TYR A 109 -8.21 7.22 14.31
N MET A 110 -7.03 7.12 13.70
CA MET A 110 -5.81 6.75 14.42
C MET A 110 -5.45 7.79 15.49
N ILE A 111 -5.55 9.09 15.19
CA ILE A 111 -5.28 10.17 16.16
C ILE A 111 -6.28 10.10 17.32
N VAL A 112 -7.57 10.00 17.02
CA VAL A 112 -8.64 9.89 18.05
C VAL A 112 -8.43 8.65 18.90
N TYR A 113 -8.07 7.53 18.29
CA TYR A 113 -7.75 6.27 18.97
C TYR A 113 -6.57 6.41 19.95
N LEU A 114 -5.49 7.07 19.52
CA LEU A 114 -4.33 7.33 20.40
C LEU A 114 -4.70 8.22 21.60
N ILE A 115 -5.49 9.28 21.37
CA ILE A 115 -5.98 10.15 22.44
C ILE A 115 -6.86 9.36 23.41
N ALA A 116 -7.79 8.54 22.90
CA ALA A 116 -8.66 7.72 23.73
C ALA A 116 -7.88 6.73 24.61
N ILE A 117 -6.89 6.03 24.05
CA ILE A 117 -5.99 5.15 24.84
C ILE A 117 -5.25 5.95 25.90
N TRP A 118 -4.71 7.11 25.55
CA TRP A 118 -3.95 7.94 26.47
C TRP A 118 -4.81 8.39 27.66
N ILE A 119 -6.02 8.91 27.40
CA ILE A 119 -6.97 9.29 28.45
C ILE A 119 -7.32 8.07 29.31
N LEU A 120 -7.66 6.94 28.69
CA LEU A 120 -8.06 5.74 29.41
C LEU A 120 -6.92 5.21 30.29
N TYR A 121 -5.69 5.23 29.79
CA TYR A 121 -4.50 4.81 30.52
C TYR A 121 -4.24 5.68 31.75
N TYR A 122 -4.12 6.99 31.58
CA TYR A 122 -3.74 7.90 32.67
C TYR A 122 -4.88 8.17 33.65
N THR A 123 -6.13 8.17 33.18
CA THR A 123 -7.30 8.47 34.02
C THR A 123 -7.75 7.27 34.84
N PHE A 124 -7.76 6.08 34.23
CA PHE A 124 -8.33 4.88 34.85
C PHE A 124 -7.27 3.83 35.16
N LEU A 125 -6.49 3.40 34.17
CA LEU A 125 -5.61 2.24 34.32
C LEU A 125 -4.50 2.48 35.35
N LEU A 126 -3.83 3.64 35.31
CA LEU A 126 -2.78 3.97 36.27
C LEU A 126 -3.28 4.02 37.72
N LYS A 127 -4.48 4.57 37.95
CA LYS A 127 -5.11 4.61 39.28
C LYS A 127 -5.46 3.21 39.77
N TYR A 128 -6.04 2.39 38.89
CA TYR A 128 -6.41 1.02 39.21
C TYR A 128 -5.18 0.16 39.52
N ILE A 129 -4.11 0.27 38.73
CA ILE A 129 -2.85 -0.45 38.94
C ILE A 129 -2.14 -0.02 40.23
N GLY A 130 -2.28 1.26 40.62
CA GLY A 130 -1.77 1.78 41.89
C GLY A 130 -2.36 1.10 43.14
N THR A 131 -3.50 0.40 43.01
CA THR A 131 -4.12 -0.35 44.13
C THR A 131 -3.43 -1.69 44.42
N PHE A 132 -2.68 -2.23 43.45
CA PHE A 132 -2.01 -3.52 43.58
C PHE A 132 -0.57 -3.37 44.07
N LYS A 133 -0.19 -4.17 45.07
CA LYS A 133 1.19 -4.19 45.61
C LYS A 133 2.07 -5.23 44.93
N ALA A 134 1.51 -6.38 44.54
CA ALA A 134 2.26 -7.45 43.88
C ALA A 134 2.47 -7.17 42.39
N GLY A 135 3.66 -7.49 41.87
CA GLY A 135 4.00 -7.30 40.46
C GLY A 135 3.20 -8.20 39.51
N ILE A 136 2.79 -9.39 39.98
CA ILE A 136 1.97 -10.35 39.22
C ILE A 136 0.58 -9.80 38.93
N ASP A 137 -0.08 -9.18 39.92
CA ASP A 137 -1.41 -8.61 39.72
C ASP A 137 -1.38 -7.48 38.69
N LYS A 138 -0.36 -6.61 38.77
CA LYS A 138 -0.13 -5.55 37.78
C LYS A 138 0.07 -6.11 36.38
N PHE A 139 0.85 -7.18 36.26
CA PHE A 139 1.08 -7.86 35.00
C PHE A 139 -0.24 -8.38 34.39
N ILE A 140 -1.07 -9.06 35.19
CA ILE A 140 -2.37 -9.58 34.72
C ILE A 140 -3.26 -8.44 34.23
N VAL A 141 -3.32 -7.32 34.97
CA VAL A 141 -4.09 -6.14 34.54
C VAL A 141 -3.60 -5.60 33.20
N TYR A 142 -2.28 -5.50 32.99
CA TYR A 142 -1.73 -5.08 31.71
C TYR A 142 -2.05 -6.05 30.57
N VAL A 143 -1.95 -7.36 30.81
CA VAL A 143 -2.30 -8.38 29.81
C VAL A 143 -3.76 -8.22 29.38
N VAL A 144 -4.68 -8.12 30.34
CA VAL A 144 -6.11 -7.91 30.05
C VAL A 144 -6.35 -6.60 29.30
N PHE A 145 -5.65 -5.53 29.68
CA PHE A 145 -5.74 -4.25 29.00
C PHE A 145 -5.30 -4.33 27.52
N PHE A 146 -4.14 -4.92 27.25
CA PHE A 146 -3.64 -5.07 25.88
C PHE A 146 -4.49 -6.04 25.05
N GLU A 147 -5.02 -7.10 25.64
CA GLU A 147 -5.98 -7.99 24.96
C GLU A 147 -7.27 -7.27 24.60
N ALA A 148 -7.83 -6.46 25.49
CA ALA A 148 -9.00 -5.64 25.19
C ALA A 148 -8.73 -4.69 24.02
N LEU A 149 -7.56 -4.06 23.99
CA LEU A 149 -7.13 -3.23 22.86
C LEU A 149 -6.93 -4.05 21.58
N TYR A 150 -6.34 -5.24 21.66
CA TYR A 150 -6.14 -6.13 20.53
C TYR A 150 -7.47 -6.50 19.88
N VAL A 151 -8.41 -7.03 20.66
CA VAL A 151 -9.74 -7.42 20.21
C VAL A 151 -10.49 -6.23 19.63
N PHE A 152 -10.42 -5.06 20.28
CA PHE A 152 -11.01 -3.84 19.76
C PHE A 152 -10.43 -3.48 18.38
N ASN A 153 -9.12 -3.51 18.20
CA ASN A 153 -8.49 -3.26 16.90
C ASN A 153 -8.91 -4.28 15.84
N VAL A 154 -9.03 -5.56 16.19
CA VAL A 154 -9.50 -6.61 15.26
C VAL A 154 -10.93 -6.31 14.80
N LEU A 155 -11.81 -5.93 15.72
CA LEU A 155 -13.21 -5.58 15.42
C LEU A 155 -13.33 -4.30 14.59
N VAL A 156 -12.57 -3.26 14.93
CA VAL A 156 -12.58 -2.00 14.19
C VAL A 156 -11.99 -2.19 12.80
N TYR A 157 -10.87 -2.89 12.67
CA TYR A 157 -10.24 -3.10 11.37
C TYR A 157 -11.13 -3.93 10.44
N SER A 158 -11.72 -5.02 10.94
CA SER A 158 -12.61 -5.88 10.17
C SER A 158 -13.88 -5.18 9.68
N ARG A 159 -14.41 -4.19 10.43
CA ARG A 159 -15.66 -3.49 10.09
C ARG A 159 -15.47 -2.15 9.39
N MET A 160 -14.44 -1.39 9.75
CA MET A 160 -14.32 0.03 9.38
C MET A 160 -13.12 0.32 8.46
N MET A 161 -12.08 -0.51 8.47
CA MET A 161 -10.82 -0.26 7.77
C MET A 161 -10.61 -1.30 6.66
N LYS A 162 -11.51 -1.32 5.66
CA LYS A 162 -11.18 -2.03 4.42
C LYS A 162 -10.04 -1.25 3.73
N PRO A 163 -8.88 -1.86 3.46
CA PRO A 163 -7.77 -1.16 2.83
C PRO A 163 -8.24 -0.54 1.52
N VAL A 164 -7.99 0.76 1.35
CA VAL A 164 -8.33 1.47 0.12
C VAL A 164 -7.40 0.96 -0.97
N GLN A 165 -7.90 0.03 -1.78
CA GLN A 165 -7.18 -0.46 -2.94
C GLN A 165 -7.31 0.59 -4.04
N ILE A 166 -6.19 1.25 -4.35
CA ILE A 166 -6.10 2.09 -5.55
C ILE A 166 -6.11 1.14 -6.73
N SER A 167 -7.27 1.00 -7.36
CA SER A 167 -7.48 0.10 -8.49
C SER A 167 -7.09 0.74 -9.82
N VAL A 168 -6.98 2.07 -9.87
CA VAL A 168 -6.59 2.82 -11.08
C VAL A 168 -5.62 3.92 -10.68
N MET A 169 -4.47 3.97 -11.35
CA MET A 169 -3.49 5.05 -11.24
C MET A 169 -3.31 5.72 -12.59
N ALA A 170 -3.41 7.05 -12.62
CA ALA A 170 -3.08 7.84 -13.80
C ALA A 170 -1.89 8.77 -13.51
N PRO A 171 -0.75 8.61 -14.20
CA PRO A 171 0.37 9.52 -14.05
C PRO A 171 0.10 10.86 -14.76
N THR A 172 0.62 11.96 -14.19
CA THR A 172 0.47 13.33 -14.73
C THR A 172 1.29 13.59 -16.00
N GLY A 173 2.26 12.73 -16.26
CA GLY A 173 3.11 12.69 -17.44
C GLY A 173 3.74 11.30 -17.52
N TYR A 174 4.12 10.85 -18.71
CA TYR A 174 4.75 9.54 -18.88
C TYR A 174 5.66 9.47 -20.10
N LYS A 175 6.57 8.49 -20.05
CA LYS A 175 7.51 8.13 -21.10
C LYS A 175 7.30 6.67 -21.47
N ILE A 176 7.16 6.39 -22.75
CA ILE A 176 7.24 5.04 -23.31
C ILE A 176 8.68 4.84 -23.77
N THR A 177 9.33 3.84 -23.19
CA THR A 177 10.70 3.44 -23.52
C THR A 177 10.68 2.09 -24.20
N GLU A 178 11.81 1.69 -24.78
CA GLU A 178 11.98 0.35 -25.37
C GLU A 178 11.82 -0.81 -24.38
N LYS A 179 11.84 -0.55 -23.06
CA LYS A 179 11.70 -1.57 -22.01
C LYS A 179 10.40 -1.47 -21.20
N GLY A 180 9.57 -0.47 -21.43
CA GLY A 180 8.35 -0.28 -20.65
C GLY A 180 7.84 1.16 -20.62
N ILE A 181 6.81 1.37 -19.81
CA ILE A 181 6.16 2.66 -19.59
C ILE A 181 6.57 3.17 -18.21
N LEU A 182 7.00 4.43 -18.13
CA LEU A 182 7.37 5.12 -16.91
C LEU A 182 6.49 6.36 -16.77
N GLY A 183 5.67 6.40 -15.73
CA GLY A 183 4.86 7.55 -15.36
C GLY A 183 5.51 8.37 -14.24
N ASP A 184 5.20 9.66 -14.23
CA ASP A 184 5.49 10.54 -13.11
C ASP A 184 4.81 10.02 -11.83
N GLY A 185 5.43 10.25 -10.66
CA GLY A 185 4.92 9.75 -9.38
C GLY A 185 5.25 8.28 -9.08
N GLY A 186 6.17 7.66 -9.83
CA GLY A 186 6.67 6.31 -9.56
C GLY A 186 5.78 5.18 -10.09
N VAL A 187 4.85 5.50 -10.98
CA VAL A 187 4.06 4.51 -11.74
C VAL A 187 4.94 3.92 -12.83
N PHE A 188 5.06 2.60 -12.93
CA PHE A 188 5.82 1.96 -14.00
C PHE A 188 5.19 0.64 -14.42
N LEU A 189 5.41 0.28 -15.69
CA LEU A 189 4.98 -0.99 -16.26
C LEU A 189 6.06 -1.53 -17.20
N HIS A 190 6.65 -2.67 -16.84
CA HIS A 190 7.64 -3.32 -17.67
C HIS A 190 7.01 -3.97 -18.91
N SER A 191 7.72 -3.97 -20.04
CA SER A 191 7.24 -4.51 -21.33
C SER A 191 6.78 -5.96 -21.26
N LYS A 192 7.48 -6.82 -20.48
CA LYS A 192 7.07 -8.20 -20.18
C LYS A 192 5.60 -8.36 -19.76
N TYR A 193 5.02 -7.38 -19.08
CA TYR A 193 3.63 -7.42 -18.60
C TYR A 193 2.62 -6.82 -19.57
N LEU A 194 3.08 -6.19 -20.65
CA LEU A 194 2.23 -5.63 -21.70
C LEU A 194 1.74 -6.68 -22.68
N LEU A 195 2.48 -7.79 -22.87
CA LEU A 195 2.10 -8.85 -23.83
C LEU A 195 0.70 -9.39 -23.53
N ASN A 196 0.48 -9.79 -22.28
CA ASN A 196 -0.79 -10.35 -21.79
C ASN A 196 -1.65 -9.30 -21.06
N ALA A 197 -1.41 -8.01 -21.31
CA ALA A 197 -2.24 -6.94 -20.76
C ALA A 197 -3.53 -6.76 -21.58
N ASN A 198 -4.63 -6.62 -20.86
CA ASN A 198 -5.91 -6.18 -21.40
C ASN A 198 -5.91 -4.64 -21.46
N ILE A 199 -6.13 -4.12 -22.66
CA ILE A 199 -6.08 -2.69 -22.99
C ILE A 199 -7.50 -2.25 -23.28
N ASP A 200 -8.02 -1.36 -22.43
CA ASP A 200 -9.31 -0.70 -22.62
C ASP A 200 -9.09 0.73 -23.11
N VAL A 201 -9.88 1.17 -24.08
CA VAL A 201 -9.66 2.42 -24.81
C VAL A 201 -10.89 3.28 -24.73
N ASN A 202 -10.73 4.49 -24.17
CA ASN A 202 -11.79 5.47 -24.13
C ASN A 202 -11.40 6.69 -24.97
N ARG A 203 -11.95 6.77 -26.19
CA ARG A 203 -11.68 7.87 -27.13
C ARG A 203 -12.32 9.19 -26.70
N GLU A 204 -13.49 9.15 -26.07
CA GLU A 204 -14.21 10.35 -25.60
C GLU A 204 -13.43 11.07 -24.49
N LYS A 205 -12.96 10.30 -23.51
CA LYS A 205 -12.18 10.80 -22.37
C LYS A 205 -10.66 10.80 -22.63
N LYS A 206 -10.25 10.45 -23.85
CA LYS A 206 -8.86 10.56 -24.32
C LYS A 206 -7.85 9.78 -23.46
N TYR A 207 -8.16 8.53 -23.11
CA TYR A 207 -7.26 7.68 -22.35
C TYR A 207 -7.20 6.23 -22.84
N VAL A 208 -6.09 5.58 -22.49
CA VAL A 208 -5.88 4.14 -22.62
C VAL A 208 -5.63 3.54 -21.24
N GLU A 209 -6.46 2.60 -20.82
CA GLU A 209 -6.29 1.82 -19.60
C GLU A 209 -5.58 0.51 -19.88
N ILE A 210 -4.55 0.23 -19.12
CA ILE A 210 -3.77 -1.00 -19.20
C ILE A 210 -3.98 -1.75 -17.89
N SER A 211 -4.63 -2.90 -17.98
CA SER A 211 -4.75 -3.87 -16.90
C SER A 211 -3.89 -5.07 -17.23
N SER A 212 -2.95 -5.42 -16.36
CA SER A 212 -2.16 -6.62 -16.60
C SER A 212 -3.01 -7.84 -16.25
N GLY A 213 -3.39 -8.63 -17.26
CA GLY A 213 -4.24 -9.81 -17.05
C GLY A 213 -3.55 -10.88 -16.19
N GLU A 214 -2.23 -11.00 -16.34
CA GLU A 214 -1.41 -11.99 -15.64
C GLU A 214 -0.47 -11.41 -14.58
N SER A 215 -0.10 -10.12 -14.65
CA SER A 215 0.83 -9.61 -13.65
C SER A 215 0.14 -9.41 -12.32
N LYS A 216 0.89 -9.70 -11.26
CA LYS A 216 0.51 -9.47 -9.87
C LYS A 216 0.38 -7.97 -9.53
N LEU A 217 0.40 -7.07 -10.52
CA LEU A 217 0.23 -5.64 -10.30
C LEU A 217 -1.23 -5.36 -9.89
N PRO A 218 -1.47 -4.85 -8.68
CA PRO A 218 -2.81 -4.73 -8.10
C PRO A 218 -3.65 -3.57 -8.66
N PHE A 219 -3.20 -2.89 -9.71
CA PHE A 219 -3.78 -1.64 -10.20
C PHE A 219 -3.75 -1.58 -11.74
N LYS A 220 -4.73 -0.89 -12.30
CA LYS A 220 -4.77 -0.49 -13.71
C LYS A 220 -4.00 0.81 -13.89
N ILE A 221 -3.28 0.94 -15.00
CA ILE A 221 -2.60 2.19 -15.37
C ILE A 221 -3.43 2.89 -16.44
N ARG A 222 -3.85 4.12 -16.18
CA ARG A 222 -4.60 4.95 -17.12
C ARG A 222 -3.68 6.02 -17.71
N LEU A 223 -3.44 5.96 -19.01
CA LEU A 223 -2.57 6.90 -19.74
C LEU A 223 -3.42 7.86 -20.56
N TYR A 224 -3.35 9.16 -20.26
CA TYR A 224 -4.05 10.19 -21.02
C TYR A 224 -3.21 10.70 -22.19
N THR A 225 -3.83 10.99 -23.33
CA THR A 225 -3.15 11.57 -24.49
C THR A 225 -4.16 12.27 -25.40
N ASP A 226 -3.73 13.32 -26.10
CA ASP A 226 -4.59 13.95 -27.11
C ASP A 226 -4.81 13.05 -28.34
N ASP A 227 -3.83 12.20 -28.67
CA ASP A 227 -3.85 11.31 -29.82
C ASP A 227 -3.79 9.84 -29.35
N VAL A 228 -4.97 9.30 -29.10
CA VAL A 228 -5.17 7.93 -28.59
C VAL A 228 -4.64 6.89 -29.58
N ASP A 229 -4.85 7.10 -30.88
CA ASP A 229 -4.43 6.17 -31.92
C ASP A 229 -2.90 6.10 -32.02
N LYS A 230 -2.22 7.24 -31.90
CA LYS A 230 -0.75 7.29 -31.84
C LYS A 230 -0.20 6.61 -30.60
N LEU A 231 -0.83 6.78 -29.43
CA LEU A 231 -0.43 6.08 -28.21
C LEU A 231 -0.58 4.56 -28.36
N LEU A 232 -1.69 4.08 -28.94
CA LEU A 232 -1.90 2.67 -29.22
C LEU A 232 -0.82 2.10 -30.16
N ALA A 233 -0.45 2.84 -31.22
CA ALA A 233 0.62 2.43 -32.11
C ALA A 233 1.98 2.28 -31.39
N TYR A 234 2.30 3.16 -30.43
CA TYR A 234 3.51 3.02 -29.62
C TYR A 234 3.44 1.84 -28.65
N ILE A 235 2.28 1.58 -28.03
CA ILE A 235 2.09 0.42 -27.15
C ILE A 235 2.21 -0.88 -27.96
N GLU A 236 1.62 -0.97 -29.15
CA GLU A 236 1.77 -2.12 -30.04
C GLU A 236 3.21 -2.32 -30.50
N ARG A 237 3.91 -1.24 -30.86
CA ARG A 237 5.34 -1.30 -31.19
C ARG A 237 6.15 -1.86 -30.02
N LEU A 238 5.84 -1.46 -28.80
CA LEU A 238 6.48 -1.97 -27.60
C LEU A 238 6.18 -3.46 -27.37
N LYS A 239 4.94 -3.92 -27.59
CA LYS A 239 4.59 -5.35 -27.55
C LYS A 239 5.40 -6.15 -28.57
N LYS A 240 5.52 -5.66 -29.81
CA LYS A 240 6.30 -6.31 -30.88
C LYS A 240 7.79 -6.40 -30.54
N LEU A 241 8.36 -5.35 -29.94
CA LEU A 241 9.76 -5.36 -29.50
C LEU A 241 10.00 -6.38 -28.38
N GLU A 242 9.08 -6.51 -27.44
CA GLU A 242 9.19 -7.49 -26.36
C GLU A 242 9.02 -8.92 -26.86
N ALA A 243 8.06 -9.18 -27.75
CA ALA A 243 7.87 -10.50 -28.35
C ALA A 243 9.14 -10.97 -29.09
N LYS A 244 9.80 -10.07 -29.82
CA LYS A 244 11.09 -10.37 -30.49
C LYS A 244 12.21 -10.68 -29.49
N ARG A 245 12.26 -9.99 -28.34
CA ARG A 245 13.26 -10.27 -27.29
C ARG A 245 13.04 -11.62 -26.62
N GLN A 246 11.79 -12.00 -26.41
CA GLN A 246 11.46 -13.31 -25.84
C GLN A 246 11.83 -14.44 -26.80
N SER A 247 11.53 -14.31 -28.10
CA SER A 247 11.92 -15.31 -29.10
C SER A 247 13.43 -15.47 -29.23
N SER A 248 14.19 -14.36 -29.21
CA SER A 248 15.66 -14.42 -29.28
C SER A 248 16.33 -15.00 -28.03
N ASN A 249 15.68 -14.90 -26.86
CA ASN A 249 16.21 -15.48 -25.61
C ASN A 249 15.87 -16.97 -25.45
N SER A 250 14.90 -17.50 -26.19
CA SER A 250 14.56 -18.93 -26.20
C SER A 250 15.39 -19.77 -27.18
N GLU A 251 16.20 -19.13 -28.03
CA GLU A 251 17.10 -19.78 -28.99
C GLU A 251 18.56 -19.89 -28.48
N VAL A 252 18.81 -19.54 -27.22
CA VAL A 252 20.11 -19.67 -26.52
C VAL A 252 19.96 -20.64 -25.36
#